data_AF-A0A0R1WQA8-F1
#
_entry.id   AF-A0A0R1WQA8-F1
#
_cell.length_a   1.000
_cell.length_b   1.000
_cell.length_c   1.000
_cell.angle_alpha   90.00
_cell.angle_beta   90.00
_cell.angle_gamma   90.00
#
_symmetry.space_group_name_H-M   'P 1'
#
loop_
_entity.id
_entity.type
_entity.pdbx_description
1 polymer ?
#
loop_
_entity_poly.entity_id
_entity_poly.type
_entity_poly.pdbx_seq_one_letter_code
_entity_poly.pdbx_strand_id
1 'polypeptide(L)' 'MDREQKIKALQKEVKFRYGSIMIQLIFAIFCISRIKEVFDWSLAIIAAFEITLCLSDYNKIRRSKRALKDLGIK' A
#
# COMPACT_ATOMS: atom_id res chain seq x y z
N MET A 1 9.21 -18.37 18.02
CA MET A 1 8.27 -17.22 18.01
C MET A 1 6.87 -17.78 18.18
N ASP A 2 6.15 -17.33 19.20
CA ASP A 2 4.84 -17.89 19.53
C ASP A 2 3.80 -17.60 18.42
N ARG A 3 2.88 -18.53 18.17
CA ARG A 3 1.95 -18.47 17.02
C ARG A 3 1.13 -17.18 17.05
N GLU A 4 0.70 -16.77 18.24
CA GLU A 4 -0.02 -15.51 18.47
C GLU A 4 0.80 -14.26 18.15
N GLN A 5 2.10 -14.25 18.49
CA GLN A 5 2.98 -13.13 18.18
C GLN A 5 3.13 -12.94 16.67
N LYS A 6 3.23 -14.05 15.91
CA LYS A 6 3.30 -14.03 14.45
C LYS A 6 2.02 -13.46 13.82
N ILE A 7 0.86 -13.84 14.37
CA ILE A 7 -0.45 -13.33 13.94
C ILE A 7 -0.55 -11.82 14.20
N LYS A 8 -0.23 -11.36 15.41
CA LYS A 8 -0.27 -9.93 15.78
C LYS A 8 0.66 -9.09 14.90
N ALA A 9 1.85 -9.60 14.60
CA ALA A 9 2.80 -8.93 13.71
C ALA A 9 2.23 -8.77 12.29
N LEU A 10 1.67 -9.84 11.71
CA LEU A 10 1.06 -9.81 10.38
C LEU A 10 -0.17 -8.89 10.30
N GLN A 11 -1.02 -8.88 11.32
CA GLN A 11 -2.18 -7.97 11.37
C GLN A 11 -1.75 -6.50 11.46
N LYS A 12 -0.74 -6.20 12.30
CA LYS A 12 -0.17 -4.86 12.41
C LYS A 12 0.45 -4.41 11.09
N GLU A 13 1.17 -5.30 10.41
CA GLU A 13 1.75 -5.05 9.10
C GLU A 13 0.67 -4.73 8.05
N VAL A 14 -0.40 -5.54 8.00
CA VAL A 14 -1.53 -5.30 7.08
C VAL A 14 -2.16 -3.94 7.35
N LYS A 15 -2.46 -3.60 8.61
CA LYS A 15 -3.07 -2.31 8.98
C LYS A 15 -2.17 -1.13 8.60
N PHE A 16 -0.87 -1.24 8.85
CA PHE A 16 0.10 -0.22 8.48
C PHE A 16 0.15 0.01 6.97
N ARG A 17 0.25 -1.07 6.18
CA ARG A 17 0.28 -0.98 4.71
C ARG A 17 -1.01 -0.41 4.13
N TYR A 18 -2.18 -0.70 4.71
CA TYR A 18 -3.42 -0.05 4.30
C TYR A 18 -3.38 1.47 4.50
N GLY A 19 -2.82 1.95 5.62
CA GLY A 19 -2.60 3.38 5.85
C GLY A 19 -1.65 3.99 4.81
N SER A 20 -0.55 3.31 4.52
CA SER A 20 0.41 3.70 3.47
C SER A 20 -0.27 3.89 2.11
N ILE A 21 -1.05 2.89 1.65
CA ILE A 21 -1.77 2.94 0.37
C ILE A 21 -2.73 4.14 0.30
N MET A 22 -3.45 4.45 1.39
CA MET A 22 -4.37 5.59 1.39
C MET A 22 -3.63 6.92 1.19
N ILE A 23 -2.49 7.11 1.85
CA ILE A 23 -1.67 8.32 1.72
C ILE A 23 -1.10 8.43 0.30
N GLN A 24 -0.54 7.34 -0.22
CA GLN A 24 0.04 7.28 -1.56
C GLN A 24 -1.02 7.58 -2.65
N LEU A 25 -2.23 7.03 -2.51
CA LEU A 25 -3.35 7.31 -3.43
C LEU A 25 -3.77 8.78 -3.39
N ILE A 26 -3.88 9.38 -2.20
CA ILE A 26 -4.20 10.81 -2.07
C ILE A 26 -3.15 11.66 -2.78
N PHE A 27 -1.86 11.35 -2.59
CA PHE A 27 -0.78 12.11 -3.21
C PHE A 27 -0.74 11.92 -4.74
N ALA A 28 -0.94 10.69 -5.23
CA ALA A 28 -1.04 10.40 -6.66
C ALA A 28 -2.21 11.18 -7.32
N ILE A 29 -3.38 11.21 -6.69
CA ILE A 29 -4.55 11.95 -7.20
C ILE A 29 -4.25 13.45 -7.23
N PHE A 30 -3.60 13.97 -6.20
CA PHE A 30 -3.17 15.37 -6.15
C PHE A 30 -2.21 15.71 -7.30
N CYS A 31 -1.17 14.90 -7.50
CA CYS A 31 -0.23 15.08 -8.61
C CYS A 31 -0.94 15.03 -9.98
N ILE A 32 -1.81 14.05 -10.21
CA ILE A 32 -2.57 13.92 -11.47
C ILE A 32 -3.45 15.15 -11.72
N SER A 33 -4.09 15.68 -10.68
CA SER A 33 -4.92 16.88 -10.78
C SER A 33 -4.10 18.09 -11.21
N ARG A 34 -2.87 18.23 -10.69
CA ARG A 34 -1.97 19.34 -11.02
C ARG A 34 -1.32 19.20 -12.41
N ILE A 35 -1.05 17.97 -12.87
CA ILE A 35 -0.56 17.74 -14.25
C ILE A 35 -1.56 18.24 -15.27
N LYS A 36 -2.86 18.04 -15.03
CA LYS A 36 -3.92 18.52 -15.94
C LYS A 36 -3.91 20.04 -16.11
N GLU A 37 -3.41 20.78 -15.12
CA GLU A 37 -3.37 22.25 -15.14
C GLU A 37 -2.07 22.79 -15.78
N VAL A 38 -0.93 22.15 -15.54
CA VAL A 38 0.40 22.76 -15.82
C VAL A 38 1.27 21.93 -16.78
N PHE A 39 0.84 20.71 -17.15
CA PHE A 39 1.58 19.77 -18.02
C PHE A 39 3.04 19.55 -17.56
N ASP A 40 3.22 19.24 -16.27
CA ASP A 40 4.51 18.98 -15.64
C ASP A 40 4.85 17.47 -15.61
N TRP A 41 5.89 17.09 -16.36
CA TRP A 41 6.39 15.72 -16.42
C TRP A 41 6.94 15.20 -15.09
N SER A 42 7.46 16.06 -14.23
CA SER A 42 7.99 15.68 -12.91
C SER A 42 6.86 15.19 -12.02
N LEU A 43 5.72 15.89 -12.04
CA LEU A 43 4.51 15.46 -11.33
C LEU A 43 3.96 14.15 -11.90
N ALA A 44 4.07 13.93 -13.22
CA ALA A 44 3.69 12.66 -13.85
C ALA A 44 4.53 11.48 -13.35
N ILE A 45 5.85 11.68 -13.24
CA ILE A 45 6.77 10.67 -12.70
C ILE A 45 6.45 10.36 -11.24
N ILE A 46 6.23 11.39 -10.41
CA ILE A 46 5.86 11.23 -9.00
C ILE A 46 4.54 10.45 -8.87
N ALA A 47 3.50 10.82 -9.63
CA ALA A 47 2.22 10.12 -9.62
C ALA A 47 2.37 8.64 -10.00
N ALA A 48 3.15 8.35 -11.05
CA ALA A 48 3.42 6.97 -11.46
C ALA A 48 4.18 6.17 -10.40
N PHE A 49 5.12 6.80 -9.70
CA PHE A 49 5.87 6.18 -8.61
C PHE A 49 4.96 5.83 -7.42
N GLU A 50 4.11 6.76 -6.98
CA GLU A 50 3.14 6.53 -5.91
C GLU A 50 2.17 5.38 -6.23
N ILE A 51 1.68 5.31 -7.47
CA ILE A 51 0.82 4.21 -7.94
C ILE A 51 1.58 2.87 -7.89
N THR A 52 2.87 2.87 -8.28
CA THR A 52 3.71 1.67 -8.23
C THR A 52 3.91 1.19 -6.79
N LEU A 53 4.14 2.12 -5.85
CA LEU A 53 4.23 1.80 -4.43
C LEU A 53 2.91 1.23 -3.88
N CYS A 54 1.76 1.80 -4.26
CA CYS A 54 0.45 1.29 -3.87
C CYS A 54 0.27 -0.17 -4.28
N LEU A 55 0.62 -0.52 -5.52
CA LEU A 55 0.54 -1.89 -6.03
C LEU A 55 1.48 -2.84 -5.30
N SER A 56 2.68 -2.37 -4.95
CA SER A 56 3.65 -3.14 -4.16
C SER A 56 3.11 -3.44 -2.75
N ASP A 57 2.58 -2.43 -2.05
CA ASP A 57 2.00 -2.60 -0.73
C ASP A 57 0.74 -3.47 -0.76
N TYR A 58 -0.10 -3.34 -1.79
CA TYR A 58 -1.25 -4.22 -2.00
C TYR A 58 -0.83 -5.68 -2.16
N ASN A 59 0.21 -5.95 -2.96
CA ASN A 59 0.74 -7.30 -3.14
C ASN A 59 1.33 -7.88 -1.85
N LYS A 60 1.92 -7.05 -1.00
CA LYS A 60 2.42 -7.47 0.32
C LYS A 60 1.27 -7.74 1.29
N ILE A 61 0.23 -6.90 1.33
CA ILE A 61 -1.00 -7.18 2.08
C ILE A 61 -1.62 -8.51 1.64
N ARG A 62 -1.73 -8.74 0.33
CA ARG A 62 -2.28 -9.99 -0.21
C ARG A 62 -1.48 -11.21 0.27
N ARG A 63 -0.15 -11.10 0.34
CA ARG A 63 0.72 -12.15 0.89
C ARG A 63 0.52 -12.34 2.40
N SER A 64 0.51 -11.27 3.18
CA SER A 64 0.28 -11.34 4.64
C SER A 64 -1.11 -11.91 4.97
N LYS A 65 -2.15 -11.58 4.18
CA LYS A 65 -3.49 -12.18 4.33
C LYS A 65 -3.51 -13.67 4.01
N ARG A 66 -2.81 -14.13 2.97
CA ARG A 66 -2.66 -15.59 2.71
C ARG A 66 -1.95 -16.28 3.87
N ALA A 67 -0.85 -15.69 4.36
CA ALA A 67 -0.13 -16.23 5.50
C ALA A 67 -1.00 -16.32 6.77
N LEU A 68 -1.89 -15.35 7.01
CA LEU A 68 -2.87 -15.41 8.10
C LEU A 68 -3.90 -16.54 7.89
N LYS A 69 -4.37 -16.74 6.65
CA LYS A 69 -5.28 -17.83 6.29
C LYS A 69 -4.63 -19.21 6.50
N ASP A 70 -3.37 -19.37 6.10
CA ASP A 70 -2.59 -20.59 6.30
C ASP A 70 -2.35 -20.89 7.79
N LEU A 71 -2.37 -19.85 8.64
CA LEU A 71 -2.29 -19.98 10.10
C LEU A 71 -3.64 -20.31 10.77
N GLY A 72 -4.72 -20.46 10.00
CA GLY A 72 -6.06 -20.81 10.49
C GLY A 72 -6.96 -19.62 10.84
N ILE A 73 -6.55 -18.40 10.51
CA ILE A 73 -7.33 -17.19 10.72
C ILE A 73 -8.08 -16.82 9.44
N LYS A 74 -9.42 -16.88 9.48
CA LYS A 74 -10.29 -16.48 8.37
C LYS A 74 -10.21 -14.97 8.11
#